data_AF-A0AAU2CJ13-F1
#
_entry.id   AF-A0AAU2CJ13-F1
#
_cell.length_a   1.000
_cell.length_b   1.000
_cell.length_c   1.000
_cell.angle_alpha   90.00
_cell.angle_beta   90.00
_cell.angle_gamma   90.00
#
_symmetry.space_group_name_H-M   'P 1'
#
loop_
_entity.id
_entity.type
_entity.pdbx_description
1 polymer ?
#
loop_
_entity_poly.entity_id
_entity_poly.type
_entity_poly.pdbx_seq_one_letter_code
_entity_poly.pdbx_strand_id
1 'polypeptide(L)'
;MLYKAGEDFVGAVADLAIWVHGLLVPVYGREISSTAPWCPRWYEHTEAVAQLYGLWMAWQDLTGSRSPLTGPAMWHRDFLTPTMNNLRDPSGLFAGCKPGQHRPKEPPPVEEPRTAIPPG
;
A
#
# COMPACT_ATOMS: atom_id res chain seq x y z
N MET A 1 1.00 4.48 13.01
CA MET A 1 1.28 3.08 13.37
C MET A 1 0.07 2.25 12.96
N LEU A 2 0.21 1.38 11.94
CA LEU A 2 -0.86 0.54 11.33
C LEU A 2 -1.45 -0.55 12.28
N TYR A 3 -1.25 -0.39 13.58
CA TYR A 3 -1.70 -1.27 14.66
C TYR A 3 -2.69 -0.54 15.59
N LYS A 4 -3.42 0.47 15.08
CA LYS A 4 -4.55 1.02 15.82
C LYS A 4 -5.73 0.05 15.73
N ALA A 5 -6.26 -0.37 16.86
CA ALA A 5 -7.50 -1.14 16.94
C ALA A 5 -8.73 -0.21 16.86
N GLY A 6 -9.80 -0.65 16.20
CA GLY A 6 -11.13 -0.03 16.29
C GLY A 6 -11.53 0.92 15.15
N GLU A 7 -12.45 1.83 15.44
CA GLU A 7 -13.12 2.75 14.49
C GLU A 7 -12.16 3.73 13.81
N ASP A 8 -11.11 4.17 14.50
CA ASP A 8 -10.03 5.02 13.96
C ASP A 8 -9.38 4.40 12.71
N PHE A 9 -9.20 3.07 12.72
CA PHE A 9 -8.61 2.35 11.59
C PHE A 9 -9.57 2.31 10.41
N VAL A 10 -10.86 2.10 10.66
CA VAL A 10 -11.90 2.06 9.63
C VAL A 10 -12.01 3.42 8.93
N GLY A 11 -12.06 4.51 9.70
CA GLY A 11 -12.08 5.87 9.16
C GLY A 11 -10.84 6.17 8.31
N ALA A 12 -9.66 5.82 8.82
CA ALA A 12 -8.40 6.03 8.10
C ALA A 12 -8.31 5.23 6.78
N VAL A 13 -8.87 4.01 6.74
CA VAL A 13 -8.95 3.20 5.51
C VAL A 13 -9.96 3.80 4.52
N ALA A 14 -11.05 4.38 4.99
CA ALA A 14 -12.01 5.07 4.13
C ALA A 14 -11.41 6.32 3.47
N ASP A 15 -10.71 7.16 4.24
CA ASP A 15 -10.00 8.33 3.71
C ASP A 15 -8.89 7.94 2.73
N LEU A 16 -8.15 6.87 3.05
CA LEU A 16 -7.18 6.29 2.13
C LEU A 16 -7.86 5.88 0.82
N ALA A 17 -9.01 5.21 0.87
CA ALA A 17 -9.72 4.80 -0.33
C ALA A 17 -10.17 5.99 -1.17
N ILE A 18 -10.67 7.06 -0.56
CA ILE A 18 -11.01 8.30 -1.26
C ILE A 18 -9.78 8.86 -1.97
N TRP A 19 -8.64 8.94 -1.30
CA TRP A 19 -7.41 9.46 -1.90
C TRP A 19 -6.86 8.55 -3.00
N VAL A 20 -6.87 7.23 -2.82
CA VAL A 20 -6.42 6.26 -3.82
C VAL A 20 -7.25 6.38 -5.10
N HIS A 21 -8.58 6.44 -4.95
CA HIS A 21 -9.53 6.45 -6.06
C HIS A 21 -9.67 7.84 -6.71
N GLY A 22 -9.53 8.91 -5.93
CA GLY A 22 -9.72 10.29 -6.40
C GLY A 22 -8.45 10.96 -6.90
N LEU A 23 -7.26 10.55 -6.44
CA LEU A 23 -5.99 11.17 -6.80
C LEU A 23 -4.96 10.15 -7.28
N LEU A 24 -4.59 9.16 -6.47
CA LEU A 24 -3.42 8.31 -6.77
C LEU A 24 -3.58 7.57 -8.10
N VAL A 25 -4.64 6.78 -8.25
CA VAL A 25 -4.84 5.95 -9.44
C VAL A 25 -5.17 6.80 -10.67
N PRO A 26 -6.07 7.80 -10.63
CA PRO A 26 -6.35 8.63 -11.80
C PRO A 26 -5.13 9.40 -12.32
N VAL A 27 -4.25 9.88 -11.42
CA VAL A 27 -3.11 10.73 -11.80
C VAL A 27 -1.84 9.91 -12.05
N TYR A 28 -1.54 8.93 -11.20
CA TYR A 28 -0.27 8.20 -11.20
C TYR A 28 -0.41 6.72 -11.57
N GLY A 29 -1.64 6.22 -11.73
CA GLY A 29 -1.94 4.81 -11.96
C GLY A 29 -1.51 4.30 -13.33
N ARG A 30 -1.39 5.15 -14.36
CA ARG A 30 -1.03 4.78 -15.76
C ARG A 30 -1.87 3.60 -16.31
N GLU A 31 -1.58 3.15 -17.53
CA GLU A 31 -2.28 2.01 -18.14
C GLU A 31 -1.92 0.68 -17.45
N ILE A 32 -2.89 -0.22 -17.32
CA ILE A 32 -2.69 -1.57 -16.78
C ILE A 32 -2.17 -2.50 -17.87
N SER A 33 -1.09 -3.23 -17.59
CA SER A 33 -0.53 -4.22 -18.51
C SER A 33 -0.05 -5.45 -17.75
N SER A 34 0.40 -6.49 -18.46
CA SER A 34 1.04 -7.67 -17.86
C SER A 34 2.34 -7.34 -17.12
N THR A 35 3.02 -6.25 -17.49
CA THR A 35 4.26 -5.78 -16.86
C THR A 35 4.02 -4.70 -15.81
N ALA A 36 2.78 -4.23 -15.65
CA ALA A 36 2.38 -3.21 -14.68
C ALA A 36 0.95 -3.47 -14.17
N PRO A 37 0.72 -4.55 -13.40
CA PRO A 37 -0.60 -4.89 -12.89
C PRO A 37 -1.18 -3.85 -11.93
N TRP A 38 -2.50 -3.89 -11.75
CA TRP A 38 -3.23 -3.21 -10.68
C TRP A 38 -4.39 -4.10 -10.23
N CYS A 39 -4.61 -4.22 -8.92
CA CYS A 39 -5.76 -4.93 -8.38
C CYS A 39 -6.89 -3.95 -8.03
N PRO A 40 -8.10 -4.07 -8.60
CA PRO A 40 -9.23 -3.21 -8.22
C PRO A 40 -9.71 -3.46 -6.78
N ARG A 41 -9.39 -4.62 -6.21
CA ARG A 41 -9.62 -4.99 -4.81
C ARG A 41 -8.34 -4.87 -3.98
N TRP A 42 -7.56 -3.82 -4.23
CA TRP A 42 -6.28 -3.58 -3.55
C TRP A 42 -6.39 -3.63 -2.02
N TYR A 43 -7.53 -3.21 -1.47
CA TYR A 43 -7.81 -3.19 -0.03
C TYR A 43 -7.84 -4.58 0.62
N GLU A 44 -7.95 -5.65 -0.16
CA GLU A 44 -7.88 -7.03 0.34
C GLU A 44 -6.44 -7.56 0.41
N HIS A 45 -5.48 -6.82 -0.13
CA HIS A 45 -4.06 -7.08 0.04
C HIS A 45 -3.58 -6.23 1.22
N THR A 46 -3.42 -6.85 2.40
CA THR A 46 -3.00 -6.16 3.64
C THR A 46 -1.70 -5.38 3.47
N GLU A 47 -0.74 -5.95 2.73
CA GLU A 47 0.51 -5.26 2.40
C GLU A 47 0.29 -4.03 1.52
N ALA A 48 -0.64 -4.10 0.55
CA ALA A 48 -0.96 -2.96 -0.30
C ALA A 48 -1.62 -1.84 0.51
N VAL A 49 -2.53 -2.18 1.44
CA VAL A 49 -3.09 -1.21 2.40
C VAL A 49 -1.98 -0.54 3.20
N ALA A 50 -1.03 -1.31 3.73
CA ALA A 50 0.08 -0.78 4.52
C ALA A 50 0.98 0.17 3.70
N GLN A 51 1.38 -0.22 2.49
CA GLN A 51 2.22 0.60 1.62
C GLN A 51 1.50 1.87 1.14
N LEU A 52 0.25 1.74 0.70
CA LEU A 52 -0.57 2.87 0.26
C LEU A 52 -0.86 3.86 1.40
N TYR A 53 -1.08 3.35 2.61
CA TYR A 53 -1.26 4.19 3.79
C TYR A 53 0.02 4.99 4.11
N GLY A 54 1.19 4.33 4.08
CA GLY A 54 2.47 5.02 4.25
C GLY A 54 2.70 6.09 3.18
N LEU A 55 2.40 5.77 1.92
CA LEU A 55 2.49 6.70 0.80
C LEU A 55 1.56 7.92 0.98
N TRP A 56 0.33 7.69 1.44
CA TRP A 56 -0.65 8.75 1.71
C TRP A 56 -0.22 9.63 2.89
N MET A 57 0.33 9.06 3.96
CA MET A 57 0.89 9.82 5.08
C MET A 57 2.04 10.72 4.62
N ALA A 58 2.95 10.20 3.78
CA ALA A 58 4.03 11.01 3.20
C ALA A 58 3.49 12.12 2.28
N TRP A 59 2.41 11.85 1.54
CA TRP A 59 1.74 12.87 0.73
C TRP A 59 1.22 14.02 1.61
N GLN A 60 0.51 13.69 2.68
CA GLN A 60 -0.04 14.69 3.60
C GLN A 60 1.06 15.56 4.23
N ASP A 61 2.17 14.94 4.64
CA ASP A 61 3.29 15.64 5.27
C ASP A 61 4.06 16.54 4.30
N LEU A 62 4.33 16.06 3.08
CA LEU A 62 5.20 16.75 2.10
C LEU A 62 4.46 17.64 1.11
N THR A 63 3.12 17.60 1.07
CA THR A 63 2.30 18.44 0.18
C THR A 63 1.30 19.32 0.93
N GLY A 64 1.26 19.24 2.26
CA GLY A 64 0.44 20.11 3.10
C GLY A 64 0.86 21.58 3.04
N SER A 65 0.00 22.47 3.55
CA SER A 65 0.18 23.94 3.51
C SER A 65 1.44 24.47 4.20
N ARG A 66 2.06 23.66 5.06
CA ARG A 66 3.30 24.00 5.79
C ARG A 66 4.55 23.37 5.19
N SER A 67 4.42 22.62 4.10
CA SER A 67 5.53 21.91 3.47
C SER A 67 6.43 22.88 2.70
N PRO A 68 7.75 22.59 2.56
CA PRO A 68 8.60 23.31 1.63
C PRO A 68 8.07 23.23 0.20
N LEU A 69 8.36 24.23 -0.63
CA LEU A 69 7.97 24.22 -2.06
C LEU A 69 8.53 23.01 -2.83
N THR A 70 9.63 22.43 -2.36
CA THR A 70 10.24 21.21 -2.90
C THR A 70 9.59 19.92 -2.42
N GLY A 71 8.69 19.98 -1.44
CA GLY A 71 8.01 18.84 -0.81
C GLY A 71 7.37 17.89 -1.82
N PRO A 72 6.56 18.36 -2.78
CA PRO A 72 5.99 17.50 -3.80
C PRO A 72 7.04 16.75 -4.62
N ALA A 73 8.17 17.39 -4.98
CA ALA A 73 9.22 16.73 -5.74
C ALA A 73 9.91 15.64 -4.92
N MET A 74 10.14 15.88 -3.62
CA MET A 74 10.67 14.87 -2.70
C MET A 74 9.69 13.70 -2.54
N TRP A 75 8.39 13.98 -2.40
CA TRP A 75 7.37 12.94 -2.32
C TRP A 75 7.36 12.01 -3.54
N HIS A 76 7.46 12.59 -4.75
CA HIS A 76 7.52 11.79 -5.98
C HIS A 76 8.74 10.86 -5.99
N ARG A 77 9.92 11.42 -5.70
CA ARG A 77 11.21 10.72 -5.75
C ARG A 77 11.32 9.63 -4.70
N ASP A 78 11.01 9.96 -3.45
CA ASP A 78 11.35 9.15 -2.29
C ASP A 78 10.24 8.16 -1.91
N PHE A 79 8.98 8.42 -2.30
CA PHE A 79 7.83 7.64 -1.85
C PHE A 79 6.98 7.11 -3.01
N LEU A 80 6.52 7.99 -3.91
CA LEU A 80 5.59 7.57 -4.98
C LEU A 80 6.24 6.55 -5.91
N THR A 81 7.37 6.90 -6.53
CA THR A 81 8.03 6.03 -7.50
C THR A 81 8.37 4.65 -6.93
N PRO A 82 9.05 4.51 -5.78
CA PRO A 82 9.36 3.19 -5.24
C PRO A 82 8.10 2.40 -4.85
N THR A 83 7.10 3.03 -4.24
CA THR A 83 5.85 2.35 -3.84
C THR A 83 5.08 1.85 -5.06
N MET A 84 4.90 2.70 -6.07
CA MET A 84 4.17 2.33 -7.28
C MET A 84 4.91 1.28 -8.11
N ASN A 85 6.25 1.34 -8.15
CA ASN A 85 7.05 0.31 -8.81
C ASN A 85 6.89 -1.04 -8.10
N ASN A 86 6.90 -1.07 -6.77
CA ASN A 86 6.73 -2.30 -6.00
C ASN A 86 5.33 -2.90 -6.15
N LEU A 87 4.27 -2.09 -6.00
CA LEU A 87 2.88 -2.54 -6.15
C LEU A 87 2.61 -3.12 -7.54
N ARG A 88 3.21 -2.49 -8.56
CA ARG A 88 2.97 -2.78 -9.97
C ARG A 88 4.10 -3.58 -10.61
N ASP A 89 5.00 -4.16 -9.82
CA ASP A 89 5.97 -5.10 -10.36
C ASP A 89 5.23 -6.37 -10.84
N PRO A 90 5.55 -6.94 -12.01
CA PRO A 90 4.89 -8.15 -12.51
C PRO A 90 5.10 -9.38 -11.60
N SER A 91 6.13 -9.34 -10.75
CA SER A 91 6.41 -10.29 -9.67
C SER A 91 6.07 -9.76 -8.27
N GLY A 92 5.55 -8.53 -8.16
CA GLY A 92 5.22 -7.85 -6.92
C GLY A 92 3.84 -8.16 -6.35
N LEU A 93 3.31 -7.23 -5.54
CA LEU A 93 2.11 -7.45 -4.73
C LEU A 93 0.89 -7.82 -5.56
N PHE A 94 0.69 -7.15 -6.69
CA PHE A 94 -0.43 -7.42 -7.59
C PHE A 94 -0.14 -8.49 -8.65
N ALA A 95 1.01 -9.19 -8.56
CA ALA A 95 1.32 -10.28 -9.48
C ALA A 95 0.19 -11.33 -9.51
N GLY A 96 -0.32 -11.63 -10.70
CA GLY A 96 -1.42 -12.56 -10.91
C GLY A 96 -2.82 -11.96 -10.75
N CYS A 97 -2.97 -10.71 -10.31
CA CYS A 97 -4.21 -9.97 -10.52
C CYS A 97 -4.30 -9.55 -11.99
N LYS A 98 -5.49 -9.66 -12.58
CA LYS A 98 -5.76 -9.28 -13.98
C LYS A 98 -6.80 -8.17 -14.00
N PRO A 99 -6.99 -7.45 -15.12
CA PRO A 99 -8.10 -6.52 -15.25
C PRO A 99 -9.44 -7.17 -14.84
N GLY A 100 -10.08 -6.62 -13.82
CA GLY A 100 -11.33 -7.15 -13.25
C GLY A 100 -11.20 -8.41 -12.37
N GLN A 101 -9.99 -8.89 -12.09
CA GLN A 101 -9.76 -10.10 -11.27
C GLN A 101 -8.82 -9.84 -10.10
N HIS A 102 -9.12 -10.48 -8.97
CA HIS A 102 -8.31 -10.48 -7.75
C HIS A 102 -7.78 -11.89 -7.49
N ARG A 103 -6.50 -11.99 -7.11
CA ARG A 103 -5.86 -13.23 -6.67
C ARG A 103 -5.42 -13.07 -5.21
N PRO A 104 -6.05 -13.78 -4.25
CA PRO A 104 -5.60 -13.78 -2.87
C PRO A 104 -4.13 -14.21 -2.73
N LYS A 105 -3.45 -13.67 -1.72
CA LYS A 105 -2.08 -14.01 -1.38
C LYS A 105 -2.07 -14.63 0.01
N GLU A 106 -1.42 -15.78 0.13
CA GLU A 106 -1.20 -16.41 1.43
C GLU A 106 0.13 -15.92 1.99
N PRO A 107 0.18 -15.51 3.28
CA PRO A 107 1.44 -15.19 3.92
C PRO A 107 2.31 -16.45 4.00
N PRO A 108 3.65 -16.29 3.98
CA PRO A 108 4.54 -17.42 4.21
C PRO A 108 4.30 -18.01 5.61
N PRO A 109 4.50 -19.33 5.79
CA PRO A 109 4.38 -19.96 7.10
C PRO A 109 5.42 -19.36 8.06
N VAL A 110 5.01 -19.14 9.31
CA VAL A 110 5.89 -18.68 10.40
C VAL A 110 5.93 -19.79 11.44
N GLU A 111 7.11 -20.31 11.74
CA GLU A 111 7.29 -21.23 12.86
C GLU A 111 7.27 -20.43 14.17
N GLU A 112 6.45 -20.85 15.13
CA GLU A 112 6.54 -20.26 16.47
C GLU A 112 7.85 -20.71 17.14
N PRO A 113 8.57 -19.80 17.82
CA PRO A 113 9.73 -20.19 18.61
C PRO A 113 9.33 -21.24 19.62
N ARG A 114 9.96 -22.42 19.58
CA ARG A 114 9.78 -23.47 20.59
C ARG A 114 10.12 -22.93 21.98
N THR A 115 9.13 -22.48 22.72
CA THR A 115 9.23 -22.21 24.15
C THR A 115 9.03 -23.52 24.90
N ALA A 116 9.98 -24.45 24.75
CA ALA A 116 10.04 -25.63 25.59
C ALA A 116 11.04 -25.37 26.71
N ILE A 117 10.56 -24.95 27.89
CA ILE A 117 11.28 -25.21 29.13
C ILE A 117 10.85 -26.64 29.54
N PRO A 118 11.75 -27.64 29.51
CA PRO A 118 11.38 -28.97 29.99
C PRO A 118 11.10 -28.90 31.51
N PRO A 119 10.09 -29.63 32.02
CA PRO A 119 9.92 -29.78 33.47
C PRO A 119 11.14 -30.51 34.03
N GLY A 120 11.72 -29.94 35.10
CA GLY A 120 12.80 -30.54 35.88
C GLY A 120 12.33 -31.63 36.84
#